data_AF-D6YX21-F1
#
_entry.id   AF-D6YX21-F1
#
_cell.length_a   1.000
_cell.length_b   1.000
_cell.length_c   1.000
_cell.angle_alpha   90.00
_cell.angle_beta   90.00
_cell.angle_gamma   90.00
#
_symmetry.space_group_name_H-M   'P 1'
#
loop_
_entity.id
_entity.type
_entity.pdbx_description
1 polymer ?
#
loop_
_entity_poly.entity_id
_entity_poly.type
_entity_poly.pdbx_seq_one_letter_code
_entity_poly.pdbx_strand_id
1 'polypeptide(L)'
;MLETLSQEQNTQTTSPTEGFIAKIRKMLDAIPSEFVQPKHLHELGFFGSHSAATHFVQDGGIPHVRISPYRILIQKEDVLAFLKEKYRQKSKKVGGE
;
A
#
# COMPACT_ATOMS: atom_id res chain seq x y z
N MET A 1 37.95 -13.88 31.68
CA MET A 1 37.16 -12.65 31.48
C MET A 1 37.77 -11.90 30.31
N LEU A 2 37.08 -11.87 29.18
CA LEU A 2 37.24 -10.84 28.16
C LEU A 2 35.86 -10.63 27.54
N GLU A 3 35.34 -9.43 27.81
CA GLU A 3 34.35 -8.71 27.03
C GLU A 3 34.60 -8.95 25.53
N THR A 4 33.62 -9.04 24.63
CA THR A 4 32.78 -7.90 24.25
C THR A 4 31.72 -8.41 23.27
N LEU A 5 30.45 -8.16 23.61
CA LEU A 5 29.32 -7.82 22.75
C LEU A 5 29.52 -8.12 21.25
N SER A 6 29.16 -9.33 20.81
CA SER A 6 28.62 -9.45 19.45
C SER A 6 27.28 -8.74 19.47
N GLN A 7 27.31 -7.46 19.05
CA GLN A 7 26.14 -6.83 18.46
C GLN A 7 25.68 -7.78 17.35
N GLU A 8 24.68 -8.60 17.65
CA GLU A 8 23.64 -8.85 16.67
C GLU A 8 23.11 -7.46 16.28
N GLN A 9 23.77 -6.84 15.30
CA GLN A 9 23.09 -6.02 14.34
C GLN A 9 22.01 -6.93 13.73
N ASN A 10 20.87 -7.00 14.42
CA ASN A 10 19.58 -7.05 13.80
C ASN A 10 19.55 -5.84 12.86
N THR A 11 20.14 -6.04 11.68
CA THR A 11 19.91 -5.23 10.51
C THR A 11 18.43 -5.41 10.23
N GLN A 12 17.62 -4.59 10.90
CA GLN A 12 16.31 -4.18 10.41
C GLN A 12 16.57 -3.54 9.06
N THR A 13 16.68 -4.41 8.06
CA THR A 13 16.45 -4.12 6.66
C THR A 13 14.99 -3.70 6.59
N THR A 14 14.71 -2.49 7.09
CA THR A 14 13.48 -1.77 6.80
C THR A 14 13.53 -1.60 5.30
N SER A 15 12.93 -2.57 4.61
CA SER A 15 12.92 -2.59 3.17
C SER A 15 12.30 -1.26 2.75
N PRO A 16 12.73 -0.60 1.66
CA PRO A 16 12.08 0.64 1.19
C PRO A 16 10.55 0.48 1.08
N THR A 17 10.10 -0.75 0.90
CA THR A 17 8.74 -1.27 1.01
C THR A 17 8.03 -1.00 2.35
N GLU A 18 8.67 -1.22 3.50
CA GLU A 18 8.06 -0.99 4.82
C GLU A 18 7.92 0.50 5.13
N GLY A 19 8.91 1.31 4.76
CA GLY A 19 8.83 2.77 4.92
C GLY A 19 7.72 3.38 4.06
N PHE A 20 7.54 2.87 2.83
CA PHE A 20 6.43 3.27 1.98
C PHE A 20 5.08 2.80 2.55
N ILE A 21 4.92 1.52 2.90
CA ILE A 21 3.68 1.01 3.50
C ILE A 21 3.33 1.74 4.80
N ALA A 22 4.32 2.07 5.64
CA ALA A 22 4.10 2.86 6.86
C ALA A 22 3.63 4.29 6.53
N LYS A 23 4.17 4.91 5.47
CA LYS A 23 3.71 6.23 4.99
C LYS A 23 2.27 6.16 4.47
N ILE A 24 1.96 5.14 3.66
CA ILE A 24 0.60 4.90 3.19
C ILE A 24 -0.35 4.68 4.36
N ARG A 25 0.04 3.83 5.33
CA ARG A 25 -0.74 3.58 6.54
C ARG A 25 -0.99 4.86 7.33
N LYS A 26 0.01 5.72 7.51
CA LYS A 26 -0.18 7.04 8.15
C LYS A 26 -1.16 7.94 7.38
N MET A 27 -1.08 7.96 6.04
CA MET A 27 -2.01 8.73 5.22
C MET A 27 -3.44 8.17 5.27
N LEU A 28 -3.58 6.84 5.30
CA LEU A 28 -4.88 6.19 5.49
C LEU A 28 -5.42 6.48 6.89
N ASP A 29 -4.59 6.39 7.94
CA ASP A 29 -4.97 6.65 9.33
C ASP A 29 -5.48 8.09 9.54
N ALA A 30 -4.89 9.07 8.85
CA ALA A 30 -5.33 10.47 8.88
C ALA A 30 -6.75 10.71 8.31
N ILE A 31 -7.30 9.76 7.55
CA ILE A 31 -8.66 9.87 7.02
C ILE A 31 -9.62 9.36 8.11
N PRO A 32 -10.53 10.17 8.67
CA PRO A 32 -11.45 9.76 9.74
C PRO A 32 -12.59 8.83 9.27
N SER A 33 -12.41 8.14 8.16
CA SER A 33 -13.39 7.23 7.55
C SER A 33 -12.74 5.86 7.34
N GLU A 34 -13.48 4.77 7.49
CA GLU A 34 -13.02 3.42 7.14
C GLU A 34 -12.82 3.25 5.61
N PHE A 35 -13.41 4.17 4.84
CA PHE A 35 -13.37 4.19 3.38
C PHE A 35 -12.43 5.27 2.85
N VAL A 36 -11.82 4.99 1.70
CA VAL A 36 -11.01 5.92 0.92
C VAL A 36 -11.50 6.01 -0.51
N GLN A 37 -11.14 7.09 -1.19
CA GLN A 37 -11.52 7.34 -2.58
C GLN A 37 -10.37 7.01 -3.53
N PRO A 38 -10.65 6.80 -4.83
CA PRO A 38 -9.62 6.63 -5.86
C PRO A 38 -8.60 7.79 -5.88
N LYS A 39 -9.04 9.00 -5.52
CA LYS A 39 -8.14 10.15 -5.36
C LYS A 39 -7.01 9.88 -4.38
N HIS A 40 -7.31 9.28 -3.23
CA HIS A 40 -6.29 8.95 -2.25
C HIS A 40 -5.30 7.94 -2.83
N LEU A 41 -5.75 6.91 -3.58
CA LEU A 41 -4.84 5.98 -4.26
C LEU A 41 -3.84 6.67 -5.21
N HIS A 42 -4.28 7.73 -5.89
CA HIS A 42 -3.40 8.56 -6.69
C HIS A 42 -2.44 9.40 -5.84
N GLU A 43 -2.92 10.07 -4.77
CA GLU A 43 -2.08 10.83 -3.83
C GLU A 43 -1.02 9.97 -3.13
N LEU A 44 -1.34 8.68 -2.98
CA LEU A 44 -0.44 7.65 -2.46
C LEU A 44 0.63 7.20 -3.47
N GLY A 45 0.56 7.65 -4.72
CA GLY A 45 1.56 7.36 -5.77
C GLY A 45 1.40 6.00 -6.45
N PHE A 46 0.28 5.29 -6.25
CA PHE A 46 0.02 4.01 -6.92
C PHE A 46 -0.30 4.17 -8.40
N PHE A 47 -0.90 5.30 -8.76
CA PHE A 47 -1.36 5.59 -10.10
C PHE A 47 -0.79 6.94 -10.53
N GLY A 48 -0.35 7.02 -11.79
CA GLY A 48 0.16 8.26 -12.37
C GLY A 48 -0.89 9.37 -12.50
N SER A 49 -2.18 9.04 -12.41
CA SER A 49 -3.27 10.01 -12.45
C SER A 49 -4.49 9.54 -11.65
N HIS A 50 -5.30 10.51 -11.20
CA HIS A 50 -6.59 10.26 -10.56
C HIS A 50 -7.52 9.40 -11.44
N SER A 51 -7.53 9.67 -12.75
CA SER A 51 -8.35 8.92 -13.71
C SER A 51 -7.91 7.47 -13.82
N ALA A 52 -6.60 7.19 -13.82
CA ALA A 52 -6.09 5.82 -13.84
C ALA A 52 -6.49 5.06 -12.56
N ALA A 53 -6.41 5.71 -11.39
CA ALA A 53 -6.88 5.12 -10.14
C ALA A 53 -8.39 4.82 -10.17
N THR A 54 -9.18 5.77 -10.67
CA THR A 54 -10.64 5.63 -10.77
C THR A 54 -11.02 4.50 -11.72
N HIS A 55 -10.41 4.47 -12.91
CA HIS A 55 -10.66 3.44 -13.91
C HIS A 55 -10.28 2.05 -13.39
N PHE A 56 -9.11 1.92 -12.74
CA PHE A 56 -8.68 0.65 -12.16
C PHE A 56 -9.66 0.12 -11.11
N VAL A 57 -10.20 1.00 -10.26
CA VAL A 57 -11.19 0.61 -9.26
C VAL A 57 -12.52 0.24 -9.91
N GLN A 58 -12.97 1.03 -10.91
CA GLN A 58 -14.19 0.73 -11.66
C GLN A 58 -14.11 -0.59 -12.44
N ASP A 59 -12.92 -0.93 -12.95
CA ASP A 59 -12.62 -2.19 -13.64
C ASP A 59 -12.60 -3.41 -12.69
N GLY A 60 -12.69 -3.17 -11.37
CA GLY A 60 -12.68 -4.22 -10.36
C GLY A 60 -11.30 -4.60 -9.85
N GLY A 61 -10.28 -3.77 -10.10
CA GLY A 61 -8.92 -4.01 -9.64
C GLY A 61 -8.74 -3.97 -8.12
N ILE A 62 -9.66 -3.34 -7.39
CA ILE A 62 -9.78 -3.38 -5.93
C ILE A 62 -11.28 -3.46 -5.58
N PRO A 63 -11.67 -4.26 -4.57
CA PRO A 63 -13.02 -4.26 -4.04
C PRO A 63 -13.46 -2.84 -3.67
N HIS A 64 -14.63 -2.44 -4.16
CA HIS A 64 -15.15 -1.10 -3.91
C HIS A 64 -16.66 -1.10 -3.74
N VAL A 65 -17.13 -0.10 -3.00
CA VAL A 65 -18.54 0.20 -2.79
C VAL A 65 -18.88 1.45 -3.60
N ARG A 66 -19.75 1.28 -4.60
CA ARG A 66 -20.27 2.40 -5.38
C ARG A 66 -21.53 2.93 -4.70
N ILE A 67 -21.42 4.08 -4.03
CA ILE A 67 -22.56 4.74 -3.38
C ILE A 67 -23.29 5.65 -4.35
N SER A 68 -22.59 6.20 -5.34
CA SER A 68 -23.17 7.04 -6.39
C SER A 68 -22.34 6.95 -7.67
N PRO A 69 -22.86 7.37 -8.84
CA PRO A 69 -22.11 7.33 -10.09
C PRO A 69 -20.75 8.02 -10.02
N TYR A 70 -20.65 9.08 -9.21
CA TYR A 70 -19.43 9.86 -8.99
C TYR A 70 -18.73 9.56 -7.66
N ARG A 71 -19.30 8.69 -6.82
CA ARG A 71 -18.79 8.41 -5.47
C ARG A 71 -18.50 6.93 -5.32
N ILE A 72 -17.22 6.61 -5.46
CA ILE A 72 -16.66 5.28 -5.24
C ILE A 72 -15.87 5.31 -3.94
N LEU A 73 -16.17 4.37 -3.07
CA LEU A 73 -15.52 4.17 -1.79
C LEU A 73 -14.83 2.82 -1.79
N ILE A 74 -13.65 2.76 -1.20
CA ILE A 74 -12.78 1.58 -1.17
C ILE A 74 -12.43 1.39 0.30
N GLN A 75 -12.57 0.19 0.86
CA GLN A 75 -12.19 0.02 2.26
C GLN A 75 -10.69 0.15 2.42
N LYS A 76 -10.26 0.75 3.54
CA LYS A 76 -8.83 0.84 3.88
C LYS A 76 -8.15 -0.53 3.91
N GLU A 77 -8.85 -1.55 4.41
CA GLU A 77 -8.34 -2.92 4.47
C GLU A 77 -8.09 -3.51 3.09
N ASP A 78 -9.03 -3.30 2.15
CA ASP A 78 -8.88 -3.73 0.76
C ASP A 78 -7.72 -3.03 0.06
N VAL A 79 -7.54 -1.72 0.34
CA VAL A 79 -6.35 -1.00 -0.14
C VAL A 79 -5.09 -1.62 0.43
N LEU A 80 -5.01 -1.84 1.75
CA LEU A 80 -3.83 -2.45 2.40
C LEU A 80 -3.55 -3.86 1.89
N ALA A 81 -4.58 -4.67 1.65
CA ALA A 81 -4.46 -6.00 1.06
C ALA A 81 -3.89 -5.92 -0.36
N PHE A 82 -4.43 -5.00 -1.18
CA PHE A 82 -3.91 -4.71 -2.51
C PHE A 82 -2.44 -4.26 -2.48
N LEU A 83 -2.05 -3.44 -1.49
CA LEU A 83 -0.65 -3.05 -1.32
C LEU A 83 0.21 -4.27 -1.07
N LYS A 84 -0.15 -5.06 -0.07
CA LYS A 84 0.59 -6.29 0.26
C LYS A 84 0.72 -7.20 -0.95
N GLU A 85 -0.34 -7.34 -1.75
CA GLU A 85 -0.32 -8.16 -2.96
C GLU A 85 0.60 -7.61 -4.06
N LYS A 86 0.46 -6.33 -4.45
CA LYS A 86 1.31 -5.70 -5.48
C LYS A 86 2.79 -5.75 -5.11
N TYR A 87 3.12 -5.54 -3.84
CA TYR A 87 4.50 -5.61 -3.36
C TYR A 87 5.00 -7.05 -3.25
N ARG A 88 4.17 -8.00 -2.82
CA ARG A 88 4.52 -9.44 -2.81
C ARG A 88 4.85 -9.95 -4.21
N GLN A 89 4.14 -9.49 -5.24
CA GLN A 89 4.43 -9.87 -6.62
C GLN A 89 5.75 -9.25 -7.13
N LYS A 90 6.12 -8.04 -6.67
CA LYS A 90 7.37 -7.38 -7.05
C LYS A 90 8.61 -8.08 -6.47
N SER A 91 8.50 -8.67 -5.27
CA SER A 91 9.58 -9.45 -4.64
C SER A 91 9.75 -10.87 -5.19
N LYS A 92 8.83 -11.38 -6.04
CA LYS A 92 8.92 -12.73 -6.62
C LYS A 92 9.58 -12.78 -8.00
N LYS A 93 10.17 -11.68 -8.49
CA LYS A 93 10.77 -11.57 -9.83
C LYS A 93 12.25 -11.17 -9.85
N VAL A 94 13.01 -11.56 -8.82
CA VAL A 94 14.48 -11.50 -8.81
C VAL A 94 15.02 -12.78 -8.15
N GLY A 95 15.13 -13.86 -8.92
CA GLY A 95 15.70 -15.11 -8.44
C GLY A 95 15.21 -16.33 -9.21
N GLY A 96 15.95 -16.70 -10.26
CA GLY A 96 15.94 -18.05 -10.82
C GLY A 96 15.16 -18.23 -12.11
N GLU A 97 15.83 -17.97 -13.24
CA GLU A 97 15.96 -18.92 -14.36
C GLU A 97 17.18 -18.52 -15.20
#